data_AF-A0AAV5LXJ5-F1
#
_entry.id   AF-A0AAV5LXJ5-F1
#
_cell.length_a   1.000
_cell.length_b   1.000
_cell.length_c   1.000
_cell.angle_alpha   90.00
_cell.angle_beta   90.00
_cell.angle_gamma   90.00
#
_symmetry.space_group_name_H-M   'P 1'
#
loop_
_entity.id
_entity.type
_entity.pdbx_description
1 polymer ?
#
loop_
_entity_poly.entity_id
_entity_poly.type
_entity_poly.pdbx_seq_one_letter_code
_entity_poly.pdbx_strand_id
1 'polypeptide(L)'
;MDLCPEDSDLCISREVARYQPEGAKRTILRLEQCAHASLQRAVASQGAFAVFYGRRLKHYIRKTEVMLGRATEDVGVDIDLGREGRANKISRRQALIKMEEDGSFHLRNLGKNSMFINGKEVSTRQRIGLSSSSLIEIREMAFVFEINHKSVRRYLANMSEKNLGKNSKFEWKDEQVR
;
A
#
# COMPACT_ATOMS: atom_id res chain seq x y z
N MET A 1 13.82 -25.21 55.10
CA MET A 1 14.81 -24.87 54.06
C MET A 1 14.19 -23.76 53.25
N ASP A 2 14.42 -22.52 53.66
CA ASP A 2 13.90 -21.34 52.97
C ASP A 2 14.85 -21.02 51.82
N LEU A 3 14.39 -21.30 50.59
CA LEU A 3 15.11 -20.93 49.38
C LEU A 3 14.61 -19.56 48.94
N CYS A 4 15.39 -18.51 49.23
CA CYS A 4 15.23 -17.21 48.59
C CYS A 4 15.44 -17.36 47.06
N PRO A 5 14.60 -16.76 46.20
CA PRO A 5 14.88 -16.72 44.77
C PRO A 5 16.03 -15.74 44.52
N GLU A 6 17.07 -16.18 43.81
CA GLU A 6 18.17 -15.32 43.40
C GLU A 6 17.70 -14.25 42.40
N ASP A 7 18.19 -13.02 42.60
CA ASP A 7 18.05 -11.81 41.78
C ASP A 7 18.66 -11.93 40.35
N SER A 8 18.30 -12.98 39.61
CA SER A 8 18.80 -13.21 38.25
C SER A 8 18.21 -12.26 37.20
N ASP A 9 17.07 -11.61 37.50
CA ASP A 9 16.39 -10.70 36.57
C ASP A 9 17.04 -9.29 36.48
N LEU A 10 17.76 -8.87 37.52
CA LEU A 10 18.40 -7.55 37.57
C LEU A 10 19.73 -7.51 36.79
N CYS A 11 20.42 -8.65 36.68
CA CYS A 11 21.71 -8.74 36.00
C CYS A 11 21.55 -8.63 34.47
N ILE A 12 20.53 -9.30 33.90
CA ILE A 12 20.24 -9.26 32.46
C ILE A 12 19.92 -7.83 32.00
N SER A 13 19.17 -7.09 32.81
CA SER A 13 18.77 -5.70 32.52
C SER A 13 19.96 -4.73 32.50
N ARG A 14 20.97 -4.93 33.36
CA ARG A 14 22.17 -4.08 33.43
C ARG A 14 23.12 -4.31 32.25
N GLU A 15 23.22 -5.53 31.75
CA GLU A 15 24.04 -5.84 30.57
C GLU A 15 23.48 -5.29 29.27
N VAL A 16 22.17 -5.38 29.09
CA VAL A 16 21.47 -4.79 27.94
C VAL A 16 21.56 -3.26 27.94
N ALA A 17 21.53 -2.62 29.11
CA ALA A 17 21.68 -1.17 29.24
C ALA A 17 23.09 -0.65 28.90
N ARG A 18 24.14 -1.49 29.00
CA ARG A 18 25.52 -1.16 28.58
C ARG A 18 25.67 -1.14 27.05
N TYR A 19 24.81 -1.85 26.35
CA TYR A 19 24.74 -1.79 24.90
C TYR A 19 23.86 -0.59 24.51
N GLN A 20 24.46 0.59 24.40
CA GLN A 20 23.80 1.78 23.83
C GLN A 20 24.13 1.83 22.33
N PRO A 21 23.30 1.22 21.46
CA PRO A 21 23.66 1.02 20.07
C PRO A 21 23.32 2.30 19.29
N GLU A 22 23.62 3.48 19.83
CA GLU A 22 23.29 4.78 19.22
C GLU A 22 23.88 4.90 17.81
N GLY A 23 25.09 4.36 17.61
CA GLY A 23 25.70 4.23 16.29
C GLY A 23 24.91 3.31 15.36
N ALA A 24 24.45 2.15 15.83
CA ALA A 24 23.64 1.23 15.03
C ALA A 24 22.24 1.81 14.73
N LYS A 25 21.58 2.46 15.71
CA LYS A 25 20.31 3.17 15.52
C LYS A 25 20.43 4.22 14.42
N ARG A 26 21.46 5.07 14.48
CA ARG A 26 21.74 6.08 13.42
C ARG A 26 22.01 5.43 12.07
N THR A 27 22.71 4.31 12.06
CA THR A 27 23.01 3.55 10.84
C THR A 27 21.73 2.98 10.22
N ILE A 28 20.87 2.34 11.02
CA ILE A 28 19.57 1.81 10.58
C ILE A 28 18.71 2.94 10.01
N LEU A 29 18.56 4.05 10.73
CA LEU A 29 17.80 5.22 10.27
C LEU A 29 18.29 5.74 8.91
N ARG A 30 19.60 5.85 8.71
CA ARG A 30 20.18 6.27 7.43
C ARG A 30 19.89 5.27 6.31
N LEU A 31 20.01 3.97 6.60
CA LEU A 31 19.74 2.93 5.62
C LEU A 31 18.27 2.92 5.20
N GLU A 32 17.35 3.07 6.15
CA GLU A 32 15.91 3.18 5.89
C GLU A 32 15.59 4.40 5.03
N GLN A 33 16.15 5.56 5.38
CA GLN A 33 16.00 6.79 4.60
C GLN A 33 16.52 6.62 3.17
N CYS A 34 17.70 6.03 2.99
CA CYS A 34 18.29 5.78 1.68
C CYS A 34 17.44 4.79 0.86
N ALA A 35 16.98 3.71 1.46
CA ALA A 35 16.12 2.71 0.82
C ALA A 35 14.79 3.33 0.38
N HIS A 36 14.14 4.08 1.26
CA HIS A 36 12.89 4.78 0.97
C HIS A 36 13.08 5.81 -0.16
N ALA A 37 14.13 6.64 -0.09
CA ALA A 37 14.43 7.60 -1.15
C ALA A 37 14.73 6.95 -2.51
N SER A 38 15.40 5.79 -2.50
CA SER A 38 15.65 5.00 -3.71
C SER A 38 14.34 4.48 -4.30
N LEU A 39 13.48 3.87 -3.47
CA LEU A 39 12.19 3.36 -3.89
C LEU A 39 11.30 4.47 -4.47
N GLN A 40 11.17 5.59 -3.77
CA GLN A 40 10.37 6.74 -4.22
C GLN A 40 10.86 7.29 -5.57
N ARG A 41 12.18 7.35 -5.82
CA ARG A 41 12.72 7.71 -7.13
C ARG A 41 12.36 6.70 -8.21
N ALA A 42 12.45 5.40 -7.91
CA ALA A 42 12.09 4.34 -8.84
C ALA A 42 10.59 4.30 -9.16
N VAL A 43 9.71 4.65 -8.22
CA VAL A 43 8.27 4.77 -8.48
C VAL A 43 7.97 6.05 -9.26
N ALA A 44 8.64 7.16 -8.94
CA ALA A 44 8.48 8.43 -9.63
C ALA A 44 8.91 8.38 -11.10
N SER A 45 10.02 7.70 -11.42
CA SER A 45 10.47 7.53 -12.81
C SER A 45 9.47 6.75 -13.66
N GLN A 46 8.61 5.95 -13.04
CA GLN A 46 7.55 5.20 -13.69
C GLN A 46 6.23 5.99 -13.84
N GLY A 47 6.16 7.21 -13.27
CA GLY A 47 4.93 8.01 -13.26
C GLY A 47 3.78 7.36 -12.49
N ALA A 48 4.09 6.46 -11.55
CA ALA A 48 3.10 5.67 -10.81
C ALA A 48 2.67 6.37 -9.52
N PHE A 49 1.42 6.17 -9.13
CA PHE A 49 0.84 6.63 -7.87
C PHE A 49 1.27 5.77 -6.71
N ALA A 50 1.45 4.47 -6.95
CA ALA A 50 1.88 3.51 -5.96
C ALA A 50 2.66 2.34 -6.61
N VAL A 51 3.33 1.55 -5.79
CA VAL A 51 3.90 0.26 -6.18
C VAL A 51 3.38 -0.83 -5.27
N PHE A 52 3.01 -1.96 -5.86
CA PHE A 52 2.60 -3.17 -5.17
C PHE A 52 3.61 -4.26 -5.50
N TYR A 53 4.27 -4.83 -4.49
CA TYR A 53 5.33 -5.81 -4.72
C TYR A 53 5.38 -6.89 -3.66
N GLY A 54 5.68 -8.12 -4.08
CA GLY A 54 5.98 -9.25 -3.22
C GLY A 54 7.42 -9.72 -3.46
N ARG A 55 7.66 -11.01 -3.27
CA ARG A 55 8.96 -11.66 -3.53
C ARG A 55 9.22 -11.81 -5.02
N ARG A 56 8.20 -12.11 -5.83
CA ARG A 56 8.35 -12.38 -7.28
C ARG A 56 7.60 -11.39 -8.17
N LEU A 57 6.60 -10.73 -7.61
CA LEU A 57 5.76 -9.76 -8.29
C LEU A 57 6.20 -8.33 -7.93
N LYS A 58 6.28 -7.45 -8.93
CA LYS A 58 6.39 -6.00 -8.72
C LYS A 58 5.58 -5.28 -9.77
N HIS A 59 4.65 -4.44 -9.35
CA HIS A 59 3.73 -3.74 -10.24
C HIS A 59 3.62 -2.26 -9.86
N TYR A 60 3.73 -1.39 -10.87
CA TYR A 60 3.60 0.06 -10.72
C TYR A 60 2.19 0.50 -11.09
N ILE A 61 1.45 1.00 -10.10
CA ILE A 61 0.04 1.38 -10.23
C ILE A 61 -0.06 2.80 -10.78
N ARG A 62 -0.59 2.92 -12.00
CA ARG A 62 -0.81 4.21 -12.70
C ARG A 62 -2.28 4.58 -12.86
N LYS A 63 -3.17 3.64 -12.57
CA LYS A 63 -4.62 3.85 -12.60
C LYS A 63 -5.09 4.22 -11.19
N THR A 64 -6.18 4.97 -11.09
CA THR A 64 -6.84 5.26 -9.81
C THR A 64 -7.52 4.03 -9.23
N GLU A 65 -7.83 3.03 -10.05
CA GLU A 65 -8.43 1.76 -9.62
C GLU A 65 -7.71 0.60 -10.31
N VAL A 66 -7.36 -0.44 -9.54
CA VAL A 66 -6.73 -1.67 -10.06
C VAL A 66 -7.31 -2.91 -9.38
N MET A 67 -7.56 -3.94 -10.19
CA MET A 67 -8.05 -5.24 -9.73
C MET A 67 -6.90 -6.23 -9.51
N LEU A 68 -6.90 -6.86 -8.35
CA LEU A 68 -5.93 -7.87 -7.95
C LEU A 68 -6.63 -9.24 -7.90
N GLY A 69 -5.96 -10.27 -8.39
CA GLY A 69 -6.50 -11.63 -8.32
C GLY A 69 -5.66 -12.62 -9.10
N ARG A 70 -6.26 -13.76 -9.43
CA ARG A 70 -5.66 -14.76 -10.32
C ARG A 70 -6.23 -14.60 -11.72
N ALA A 71 -5.37 -14.28 -12.68
CA ALA A 71 -5.76 -14.22 -14.08
C ALA A 71 -6.21 -15.60 -14.60
N THR A 72 -7.29 -15.62 -15.36
CA THR A 72 -7.77 -16.79 -16.13
C THR A 72 -8.25 -16.30 -17.49
N GLU A 73 -8.49 -17.21 -18.45
CA GLU A 73 -9.03 -16.85 -19.78
C GLU A 73 -10.31 -15.99 -19.67
N ASP A 74 -11.21 -16.34 -18.76
CA ASP A 74 -12.47 -15.60 -18.57
C ASP A 74 -12.36 -14.33 -17.71
N VAL A 75 -11.26 -14.17 -16.96
CA VAL A 75 -11.15 -13.12 -15.93
C VAL A 75 -9.78 -12.45 -16.02
N GLY A 76 -9.78 -11.27 -16.62
CA GLY A 76 -8.65 -10.35 -16.60
C GLY A 76 -8.54 -9.61 -15.26
N VAL A 77 -7.31 -9.44 -14.78
CA VAL A 77 -6.96 -8.61 -13.62
C VAL A 77 -5.80 -7.70 -13.99
N ASP A 78 -5.72 -6.51 -13.37
CA ASP A 78 -4.60 -5.59 -13.58
C ASP A 78 -3.30 -6.13 -12.95
N ILE A 79 -3.43 -6.82 -11.82
CA ILE A 79 -2.32 -7.39 -11.07
C ILE A 79 -2.62 -8.88 -10.79
N ASP A 80 -1.93 -9.75 -11.54
CA ASP A 80 -2.02 -11.19 -11.36
C ASP A 80 -1.14 -11.67 -10.19
N LEU A 81 -1.78 -11.88 -9.04
CA LEU A 81 -1.18 -12.44 -7.83
C LEU A 81 -0.78 -13.90 -8.01
N GLY A 82 -1.33 -14.60 -9.01
CA GLY A 82 -0.92 -15.98 -9.33
C GLY A 82 0.56 -16.09 -9.68
N ARG A 83 1.17 -14.99 -10.18
CA ARG A 83 2.61 -14.89 -10.50
C ARG A 83 3.51 -14.92 -9.27
N GLU A 84 2.98 -14.62 -8.08
CA GLU A 84 3.72 -14.74 -6.83
C GLU A 84 3.97 -16.20 -6.45
N GLY A 85 3.07 -17.10 -6.87
CA GLY A 85 3.04 -18.53 -6.57
C GLY A 85 1.70 -18.96 -5.98
N ARG A 86 1.50 -20.27 -5.81
CA ARG A 86 0.29 -20.85 -5.17
C ARG A 86 -1.03 -20.25 -5.71
N ALA A 87 -1.12 -20.10 -7.03
CA ALA A 87 -2.24 -19.43 -7.69
C ALA A 87 -3.61 -20.03 -7.30
N ASN A 88 -3.67 -21.34 -7.05
CA ASN A 88 -4.87 -22.04 -6.57
C ASN A 88 -5.44 -21.49 -5.24
N LYS A 89 -4.63 -20.81 -4.41
CA LYS A 89 -5.06 -20.18 -3.16
C LYS A 89 -5.62 -18.77 -3.34
N ILE A 90 -5.49 -18.19 -4.55
CA ILE A 90 -5.96 -16.85 -4.89
C ILE A 90 -7.30 -16.91 -5.63
N SER A 91 -8.24 -16.06 -5.19
CA SER A 91 -9.50 -15.87 -5.91
C SER A 91 -9.25 -15.15 -7.24
N ARG A 92 -9.99 -15.51 -8.30
CA ARG A 92 -9.90 -14.83 -9.61
C ARG A 92 -10.06 -13.30 -9.48
N ARG A 93 -10.95 -12.85 -8.59
CA ARG A 93 -11.06 -11.47 -8.12
C ARG A 93 -10.82 -11.47 -6.61
N GLN A 94 -9.61 -11.12 -6.19
CA GLN A 94 -9.19 -11.22 -4.79
C GLN A 94 -9.36 -9.88 -4.06
N ALA A 95 -8.93 -8.78 -4.66
CA ALA A 95 -9.04 -7.46 -4.06
C ALA A 95 -9.16 -6.37 -5.11
N LEU A 96 -9.66 -5.21 -4.68
CA LEU A 96 -9.67 -3.98 -5.47
C LEU A 96 -8.91 -2.92 -4.67
N ILE A 97 -7.90 -2.31 -5.27
CA ILE A 97 -7.24 -1.12 -4.73
C ILE A 97 -7.76 0.09 -5.48
N LYS A 98 -8.24 1.10 -4.74
CA LYS A 98 -8.76 2.34 -5.29
C LYS A 98 -8.15 3.55 -4.58
N MET A 99 -7.71 4.52 -5.36
CA MET A 99 -7.38 5.87 -4.93
C MET A 99 -8.64 6.73 -5.00
N GLU A 100 -9.02 7.34 -3.89
CA GLU A 100 -10.14 8.27 -3.81
C GLU A 100 -9.72 9.68 -4.28
N GLU A 101 -10.70 10.59 -4.37
CA GLU A 101 -10.51 11.95 -4.87
C GLU A 101 -9.58 12.80 -4.00
N ASP A 102 -9.44 12.46 -2.72
CA ASP A 102 -8.49 13.09 -1.79
C ASP A 102 -7.06 12.49 -1.90
N GLY A 103 -6.87 11.48 -2.76
CA GLY A 103 -5.61 10.75 -2.92
C GLY A 103 -5.38 9.65 -1.88
N SER A 104 -6.34 9.39 -0.99
CA SER A 104 -6.27 8.27 -0.06
C SER A 104 -6.49 6.95 -0.77
N PHE A 105 -5.77 5.90 -0.35
CA PHE A 105 -5.91 4.56 -0.93
C PHE A 105 -6.73 3.67 -0.03
N HIS A 106 -7.54 2.83 -0.65
CA HIS A 106 -8.34 1.83 0.03
C HIS A 106 -8.26 0.49 -0.67
N LEU A 107 -8.28 -0.57 0.12
CA LEU A 107 -8.38 -1.93 -0.36
C LEU A 107 -9.74 -2.51 0.03
N ARG A 108 -10.42 -3.14 -0.92
CA ARG A 108 -11.62 -3.94 -0.67
C ARG A 108 -11.32 -5.41 -0.95
N ASN A 109 -11.61 -6.28 0.01
CA ASN A 109 -11.50 -7.72 -0.19
C ASN A 109 -12.72 -8.22 -1.00
N LEU A 110 -12.46 -8.79 -2.18
CA LEU A 110 -13.47 -9.40 -3.04
C LEU A 110 -13.39 -10.93 -3.05
N GLY A 111 -12.31 -11.48 -2.51
CA GLY A 111 -12.04 -12.91 -2.46
C GLY A 111 -12.97 -13.64 -1.51
N LYS A 112 -12.95 -14.97 -1.58
CA LYS A 112 -13.78 -15.82 -0.71
C LYS A 112 -13.31 -15.82 0.75
N ASN A 113 -12.01 -15.64 0.94
CA ASN A 113 -11.34 -15.77 2.23
C ASN A 113 -10.89 -14.42 2.75
N SER A 114 -10.72 -14.30 4.06
CA SER A 114 -10.09 -13.14 4.66
C SER A 114 -8.63 -13.00 4.25
N MET A 115 -8.15 -11.77 4.40
CA MET A 115 -6.76 -11.34 4.21
C MET A 115 -6.37 -10.44 5.36
N PHE A 116 -5.08 -10.17 5.54
CA PHE A 116 -4.60 -9.33 6.62
C PHE A 116 -3.89 -8.11 6.06
N ILE A 117 -4.09 -6.96 6.70
CA ILE A 117 -3.38 -5.72 6.40
C ILE A 117 -2.76 -5.21 7.68
N ASN A 118 -1.43 -5.18 7.74
CA ASN A 118 -0.66 -4.87 8.95
C ASN A 118 -1.12 -5.70 10.16
N GLY A 119 -1.36 -7.00 9.95
CA GLY A 119 -1.87 -7.92 10.97
C GLY A 119 -3.37 -7.81 11.30
N LYS A 120 -4.09 -6.81 10.75
CA LYS A 120 -5.54 -6.69 10.94
C LYS A 120 -6.31 -7.49 9.88
N GLU A 121 -7.21 -8.35 10.32
CA GLU A 121 -8.06 -9.13 9.42
C GLU A 121 -9.04 -8.23 8.65
N VAL A 122 -9.21 -8.53 7.36
CA VAL A 122 -10.16 -7.92 6.44
C VAL A 122 -10.99 -9.03 5.81
N SER A 123 -12.21 -9.17 6.31
CA SER A 123 -13.15 -10.20 5.84
C SER A 123 -13.65 -9.88 4.43
N THR A 124 -14.27 -10.87 3.78
CA THR A 124 -14.88 -10.73 2.46
C THR A 124 -15.84 -9.54 2.40
N ARG A 125 -15.76 -8.75 1.32
CA ARG A 125 -16.51 -7.49 1.07
C ARG A 125 -16.16 -6.31 1.96
N GLN A 126 -15.34 -6.48 3.00
CA GLN A 126 -14.87 -5.36 3.82
C GLN A 126 -13.86 -4.50 3.06
N ARG A 127 -13.79 -3.23 3.47
CA ARG A 127 -12.88 -2.21 2.96
C ARG A 127 -12.03 -1.68 4.11
N ILE A 128 -10.76 -1.41 3.83
CA ILE A 128 -9.82 -0.79 4.77
C ILE A 128 -8.97 0.25 4.04
N GLY A 129 -8.53 1.28 4.77
CA GLY A 129 -7.55 2.24 4.25
C GLY A 129 -6.16 1.61 4.11
N LEU A 130 -5.43 2.00 3.08
CA LEU A 130 -4.03 1.63 2.87
C LEU A 130 -3.14 2.85 3.09
N SER A 131 -2.20 2.73 4.03
CA SER A 131 -1.10 3.68 4.18
C SER A 131 0.10 3.27 3.31
N SER A 132 1.09 4.15 3.15
CA SER A 132 2.39 3.71 2.64
C SER A 132 3.01 2.67 3.59
N SER A 133 3.83 1.79 3.06
CA SER A 133 4.46 0.67 3.78
C SER A 133 3.47 -0.34 4.34
N SER A 134 2.25 -0.42 3.76
CA SER A 134 1.27 -1.42 4.21
C SER A 134 1.69 -2.82 3.79
N LEU A 135 1.78 -3.72 4.77
CA LEU A 135 1.92 -5.15 4.56
C LEU A 135 0.55 -5.77 4.31
N ILE A 136 0.40 -6.46 3.19
CA ILE A 136 -0.81 -7.13 2.75
C ILE A 136 -0.53 -8.62 2.66
N GLU A 137 -1.21 -9.41 3.48
CA GLU A 137 -1.02 -10.85 3.57
C GLU A 137 -2.26 -11.59 3.07
N ILE A 138 -2.06 -12.45 2.09
CA ILE A 138 -3.12 -13.25 1.49
C ILE A 138 -2.65 -14.71 1.56
N ARG A 139 -3.23 -15.47 2.49
CA ARG A 139 -2.80 -16.83 2.80
C ARG A 139 -1.31 -16.86 3.18
N GLU A 140 -0.48 -17.47 2.36
CA GLU A 140 0.95 -17.65 2.62
C GLU A 140 1.80 -16.75 1.70
N MET A 141 1.19 -15.68 1.19
CA MET A 141 1.86 -14.65 0.39
C MET A 141 1.79 -13.32 1.11
N ALA A 142 2.88 -12.58 1.05
CA ALA A 142 3.01 -11.25 1.61
C ALA A 142 3.40 -10.27 0.51
N PHE A 143 2.76 -9.11 0.52
CA PHE A 143 2.99 -8.02 -0.42
C PHE A 143 3.12 -6.71 0.36
N VAL A 144 3.89 -5.78 -0.19
CA VAL A 144 4.02 -4.42 0.32
C VAL A 144 3.39 -3.46 -0.67
N PHE A 145 2.63 -2.51 -0.13
CA PHE A 145 2.04 -1.42 -0.88
C PHE A 145 2.68 -0.09 -0.46
N GLU A 146 3.29 0.59 -1.43
CA GLU A 146 3.99 1.85 -1.22
C GLU A 146 3.39 2.99 -2.04
N ILE A 147 3.12 4.12 -1.39
CA ILE A 147 2.51 5.29 -2.03
C ILE A 147 3.61 6.25 -2.49
N ASN A 148 3.47 6.76 -3.70
CA ASN A 148 4.25 7.90 -4.18
C ASN A 148 3.44 9.19 -3.99
N HIS A 149 3.59 9.80 -2.81
CA HIS A 149 2.88 11.03 -2.45
C HIS A 149 3.18 12.21 -3.37
N LYS A 150 4.31 12.22 -4.09
CA LYS A 150 4.61 13.29 -5.06
C LYS A 150 3.77 13.12 -6.32
N SER A 151 3.69 11.90 -6.87
CA SER A 151 2.85 11.59 -8.03
C SER A 151 1.37 11.82 -7.73
N VAL A 152 0.90 11.36 -6.57
CA VAL A 152 -0.49 11.56 -6.13
C VAL A 152 -0.82 13.05 -6.03
N ARG A 153 -0.02 13.84 -5.32
CA ARG A 153 -0.24 15.29 -5.20
C ARG A 153 -0.27 16.00 -6.56
N ARG A 154 0.63 15.63 -7.48
CA ARG A 154 0.64 16.20 -8.83
C ARG A 154 -0.63 15.85 -9.60
N TYR A 155 -1.09 14.61 -9.49
CA TYR A 155 -2.35 14.19 -10.11
C TYR A 155 -3.54 14.98 -9.58
N LEU A 156 -3.64 15.16 -8.26
CA LEU A 156 -4.72 15.92 -7.62
C LEU A 156 -4.71 17.40 -8.04
N ALA A 157 -3.53 18.03 -8.07
CA ALA A 157 -3.39 19.40 -8.57
C ALA A 157 -3.91 19.54 -10.01
N ASN A 158 -3.48 18.64 -10.91
CA ASN A 158 -3.92 18.64 -12.30
C ASN A 158 -5.43 18.39 -12.45
N MET A 159 -6.05 17.62 -11.54
CA MET A 159 -7.50 17.40 -11.52
C MET A 159 -8.25 18.64 -11.07
N SER A 160 -7.75 19.37 -10.06
CA SER A 160 -8.35 20.64 -9.62
C SER A 160 -8.35 21.70 -10.72
N GLU A 161 -7.24 21.84 -11.46
CA GLU A 161 -7.14 22.79 -12.58
C GLU A 161 -8.11 22.45 -13.72
N LYS A 162 -8.26 21.17 -14.06
CA LYS A 162 -9.23 20.71 -15.07
C LYS A 162 -10.67 20.96 -14.65
N ASN A 163 -10.99 20.82 -13.37
CA ASN A 163 -12.33 21.09 -12.86
C ASN A 163 -12.63 22.60 -12.85
N LEU A 164 -11.64 23.45 -12.55
CA LEU A 164 -11.76 24.91 -12.67
C LEU A 164 -12.04 25.35 -14.12
N GLY A 165 -11.32 24.76 -15.09
CA GLY A 165 -11.50 25.05 -16.52
C GLY A 165 -12.78 24.48 -17.15
N LYS A 166 -13.44 23.52 -16.51
CA LYS A 166 -14.79 23.05 -16.91
C LYS A 166 -15.89 24.00 -16.41
N ASN A 167 -15.70 24.62 -15.25
CA ASN A 167 -16.66 25.58 -14.69
C ASN A 167 -16.61 26.95 -15.39
N SER A 168 -15.54 27.29 -16.11
CA SER A 168 -15.46 28.53 -16.90
C SER A 168 -16.01 28.42 -18.33
N LYS A 169 -16.50 27.24 -18.76
CA LYS A 169 -17.00 27.01 -20.12
C LYS A 169 -18.54 26.98 -20.24
N PHE A 170 -19.24 27.67 -19.34
CA PHE A 170 -20.67 27.94 -19.46
C PHE A 170 -20.88 29.38 -19.90
N GLU A 171 -20.93 29.57 -21.22
CA GLU A 171 -21.36 30.82 -21.87
C GLU A 171 -22.78 30.62 -22.42
N TRP A 172 -23.61 31.65 -22.27
CA TRP A 172 -25.08 31.60 -22.28
C TRP A 172 -25.67 31.30 -23.66
N LYS A 173 -26.89 30.73 -23.67
CA LYS A 173 -27.85 30.94 -24.77
C LYS A 173 -29.14 31.51 -24.19
N ASP A 174 -29.29 32.82 -24.30
CA ASP A 174 -30.56 33.50 -24.14
C ASP A 174 -31.48 33.12 -25.31
N GLU A 175 -32.64 32.53 -25.02
CA GLU A 175 -33.73 32.44 -25.98
C GLU A 175 -34.64 33.66 -25.80
N GLN A 176 -34.58 34.55 -26.80
CA GLN A 176 -35.56 35.60 -27.03
C GLN A 176 -36.93 34.96 -27.31
N VAL A 177 -37.90 35.24 -26.46
CA VAL A 177 -39.32 34.94 -26.74
C VAL A 177 -39.95 36.19 -27.36
N ARG A 178 -40.46 36.02 -28.58
CA ARG A 178 -41.37 36.95 -29.26
C ARG A 178 -42.79 36.79 -28.76
#